data_AF-A0A6P1B971-F1
#
_entry.id   AF-A0A6P1B971-F1
#
_cell.length_a   1.000
_cell.length_b   1.000
_cell.length_c   1.000
_cell.angle_alpha   90.00
_cell.angle_beta   90.00
_cell.angle_gamma   90.00
#
_symmetry.space_group_name_H-M   'P 1'
#
loop_
_entity.id
_entity.type
_entity.pdbx_description
1 polymer ?
#
loop_
_entity_poly.entity_id
_entity_poly.type
_entity_poly.pdbx_seq_one_letter_code
_entity_poly.pdbx_strand_id
1 'polypeptide(L)'
;MEMDRTSALGLFNTARSYWRSAVGLQQLQLKVTHPSAPVTFLFCHGIELYLKSLLRLKNYNLAKLKGIGHNISRLGEESEQNGLVLSAETRELLSHIKEEDVAMDARYIVTGFKSVPTAEALFEACTELDKSISEALRAEGQPVHQHQFADPPPPPVDLDDDTLKVLVYLFKLPNSDHSDSRYISGHLGIDRSYVKYHLDQLSDREFAILGGFSMDTGDQYWSVTPKGRAYVVRNKLA
;
A
#
# COMPACT_ATOMS: atom_id res chain seq x y z
N MET A 1 -0.52 -31.62 -27.54
CA MET A 1 -0.56 -30.15 -27.50
C MET A 1 -0.72 -29.78 -26.04
N GLU A 2 0.39 -29.44 -25.39
CA GLU A 2 0.39 -29.06 -23.98
C GLU A 2 -0.46 -27.79 -23.86
N MET A 3 -1.62 -27.86 -23.21
CA MET A 3 -2.43 -26.67 -22.95
C MET A 3 -1.56 -25.74 -22.11
N ASP A 4 -1.27 -24.56 -22.65
CA ASP A 4 -0.56 -23.54 -21.91
C ASP A 4 -1.34 -23.20 -20.64
N ARG A 5 -0.85 -23.70 -19.50
CA ARG A 5 -1.55 -23.63 -18.21
C ARG A 5 -1.50 -22.21 -17.61
N THR A 6 -0.84 -21.26 -18.30
CA THR A 6 -0.68 -19.87 -17.87
C THR A 6 -1.12 -18.92 -18.98
N SER A 7 -2.44 -18.74 -19.07
CA SER A 7 -3.05 -17.79 -20.00
C SER A 7 -2.96 -16.35 -19.47
N ALA A 8 -3.03 -15.38 -20.39
CA ALA A 8 -3.11 -13.95 -20.06
C ALA A 8 -4.28 -13.68 -19.09
N LEU A 9 -5.48 -14.16 -19.43
CA LEU A 9 -6.66 -14.01 -18.58
C LEU A 9 -6.50 -14.65 -17.19
N GLY A 10 -5.83 -15.80 -17.10
CA GLY A 10 -5.55 -16.47 -15.83
C GLY A 10 -4.65 -15.63 -14.93
N LEU A 11 -3.57 -15.05 -15.49
CA LEU A 11 -2.69 -14.14 -14.76
C LEU A 11 -3.41 -12.87 -14.33
N PHE A 12 -4.22 -12.27 -15.21
CA PHE A 12 -5.01 -11.07 -14.91
C PHE A 12 -5.98 -11.29 -13.74
N ASN A 13 -6.74 -12.38 -13.76
CA ASN A 13 -7.67 -12.68 -12.67
C ASN A 13 -6.94 -12.97 -11.36
N THR A 14 -5.78 -13.61 -11.43
CA THR A 14 -4.94 -13.87 -10.27
C THR A 14 -4.38 -12.56 -9.71
N ALA A 15 -3.94 -11.63 -10.56
CA ALA A 15 -3.48 -10.29 -10.18
C ALA A 15 -4.57 -9.53 -9.39
N ARG A 16 -5.81 -9.56 -9.88
CA ARG A 16 -6.98 -9.01 -9.17
C ARG A 16 -7.15 -9.61 -7.77
N SER A 17 -7.03 -10.94 -7.64
CA SER A 17 -7.15 -11.59 -6.34
C SER A 17 -6.09 -11.11 -5.35
N TYR A 18 -4.83 -10.96 -5.78
CA TYR A 18 -3.75 -10.43 -4.94
C TYR A 18 -3.98 -8.98 -4.55
N TRP A 19 -4.33 -8.13 -5.52
CA TRP A 19 -4.66 -6.73 -5.26
C TRP A 19 -5.78 -6.59 -4.23
N ARG A 20 -6.91 -7.29 -4.43
CA ARG A 20 -8.05 -7.22 -3.51
C ARG A 20 -7.75 -7.82 -2.14
N SER A 21 -6.88 -8.84 -2.08
CA SER A 21 -6.39 -9.38 -0.81
C SER A 21 -5.54 -8.37 -0.06
N ALA A 22 -4.69 -7.60 -0.76
CA ALA A 22 -3.89 -6.53 -0.16
C ALA A 22 -4.78 -5.46 0.47
N VAL A 23 -5.81 -5.00 -0.27
CA VAL A 23 -6.81 -4.03 0.20
C VAL A 23 -7.53 -4.53 1.44
N GLY A 24 -8.06 -5.77 1.39
CA GLY A 24 -8.76 -6.35 2.54
C GLY A 24 -7.84 -6.49 3.77
N LEU A 25 -6.60 -6.92 3.57
CA LEU A 25 -5.63 -7.07 4.65
C LEU A 25 -5.25 -5.72 5.29
N GLN A 26 -5.04 -4.68 4.47
CA GLN A 26 -4.73 -3.33 4.95
C GLN A 26 -5.83 -2.79 5.87
N GLN A 27 -7.08 -3.07 5.53
CA GLN A 27 -8.25 -2.58 6.27
C GLN A 27 -8.52 -3.31 7.58
N LEU A 28 -8.08 -4.57 7.70
CA LEU A 28 -8.22 -5.31 8.94
C LEU A 28 -7.35 -4.74 10.07
N GLN A 29 -6.34 -3.90 9.75
CA GLN A 29 -5.49 -3.23 10.74
C GLN A 29 -4.97 -4.19 11.82
N LEU A 30 -4.52 -5.37 11.38
CA LEU A 30 -4.11 -6.44 12.27
C LEU A 30 -2.96 -5.97 13.17
N LYS A 31 -3.08 -6.24 14.48
CA LYS A 31 -2.04 -5.99 15.47
C LYS A 31 -0.91 -7.01 15.33
N VAL A 32 0.06 -6.71 14.46
CA VAL A 32 1.24 -7.54 14.20
C VAL A 32 2.49 -6.67 14.14
N THR A 33 3.68 -7.29 14.19
CA THR A 33 4.95 -6.58 14.22
C THR A 33 5.28 -5.82 12.93
N HIS A 34 4.79 -6.30 11.77
CA HIS A 34 5.08 -5.73 10.46
C HIS A 34 3.81 -5.73 9.58
N PRO A 35 2.80 -4.90 9.88
CA PRO A 35 1.49 -4.97 9.22
C PRO A 35 1.52 -4.54 7.75
N SER A 36 2.46 -3.65 7.37
CA SER A 36 2.61 -3.15 6.00
C SER A 36 3.29 -4.15 5.08
N ALA A 37 4.26 -4.93 5.57
CA ALA A 37 5.04 -5.87 4.76
C ALA A 37 4.18 -6.85 3.92
N PRO A 38 3.21 -7.59 4.49
CA PRO A 38 2.38 -8.48 3.71
C PRO A 38 1.46 -7.74 2.74
N VAL A 39 0.99 -6.53 3.09
CA VAL A 39 0.17 -5.69 2.22
C VAL A 39 0.98 -5.26 0.99
N THR A 40 2.17 -4.69 1.20
CA THR A 40 3.11 -4.31 0.14
C THR A 40 3.47 -5.49 -0.75
N PHE A 41 3.74 -6.66 -0.18
CA PHE A 41 4.03 -7.88 -0.94
C PHE A 41 2.89 -8.25 -1.90
N LEU A 42 1.65 -8.27 -1.38
CA LEU A 42 0.47 -8.65 -2.16
C LEU A 42 0.22 -7.65 -3.30
N PHE A 43 0.39 -6.34 -3.04
CA PHE A 43 0.29 -5.33 -4.09
C PHE A 43 1.35 -5.50 -5.17
N CYS A 44 2.62 -5.58 -4.80
CA CYS A 44 3.72 -5.74 -5.76
C CYS A 44 3.56 -7.01 -6.59
N HIS A 45 3.12 -8.12 -5.97
CA HIS A 45 2.86 -9.34 -6.71
C HIS A 45 1.66 -9.21 -7.67
N GLY A 46 0.61 -8.50 -7.26
CA GLY A 46 -0.50 -8.13 -8.15
C GLY A 46 -0.03 -7.35 -9.39
N ILE A 47 0.78 -6.31 -9.17
CA ILE A 47 1.40 -5.51 -10.24
C ILE A 47 2.21 -6.38 -11.20
N GLU A 48 3.08 -7.24 -10.67
CA GLU A 48 3.89 -8.17 -11.47
C GLU A 48 3.02 -9.05 -12.37
N LEU A 49 1.95 -9.62 -11.82
CA LEU A 49 1.03 -10.51 -12.54
C LEU A 49 0.21 -9.76 -13.60
N TYR A 50 -0.19 -8.51 -13.35
CA TYR A 50 -0.83 -7.67 -14.35
C TYR A 50 0.10 -7.45 -15.56
N LEU A 51 1.33 -7.01 -15.33
CA LEU A 51 2.29 -6.77 -16.40
C LEU A 51 2.57 -8.06 -17.20
N LYS A 52 2.76 -9.19 -16.51
CA LYS A 52 2.92 -10.51 -17.16
C LYS A 52 1.68 -10.94 -17.96
N SER A 53 0.48 -10.61 -17.50
CA SER A 53 -0.76 -10.86 -18.25
C SER A 53 -0.73 -10.15 -19.60
N LEU A 54 -0.39 -8.85 -19.63
CA LEU A 54 -0.29 -8.10 -20.88
C LEU A 54 0.77 -8.70 -21.81
N LEU A 55 1.96 -9.01 -21.29
CA LEU A 55 3.01 -9.60 -22.10
C LEU A 55 2.62 -10.99 -22.64
N ARG A 56 1.91 -11.82 -21.86
CA ARG A 56 1.32 -13.08 -22.35
C ARG A 56 0.34 -12.81 -23.50
N LEU A 57 -0.51 -11.79 -23.37
CA LEU A 57 -1.46 -11.36 -24.40
C LEU A 57 -0.73 -10.96 -25.69
N LYS A 58 0.45 -10.35 -25.57
CA LYS A 58 1.34 -9.97 -26.67
C LYS A 58 2.32 -11.08 -27.07
N ASN A 59 1.93 -12.34 -26.87
CA ASN A 59 2.61 -13.55 -27.31
C ASN A 59 3.98 -13.85 -26.66
N TYR A 60 4.32 -13.23 -25.52
CA TYR A 60 5.53 -13.61 -24.78
C TYR A 60 5.33 -14.99 -24.17
N ASN A 61 6.10 -15.99 -24.59
CA ASN A 61 6.01 -17.33 -23.98
C ASN A 61 6.60 -17.37 -22.56
N LEU A 62 6.38 -18.49 -21.85
CA LEU A 62 6.87 -18.67 -20.48
C LEU A 62 8.39 -18.55 -20.34
N ALA A 63 9.16 -19.00 -21.34
CA ALA A 63 10.61 -18.87 -21.31
C ALA A 63 11.06 -17.41 -21.33
N LYS A 64 10.43 -16.57 -22.17
CA LYS A 64 10.71 -15.13 -22.24
C LYS A 64 10.33 -14.43 -20.94
N LEU A 65 9.14 -14.73 -20.40
CA LEU A 65 8.72 -14.17 -19.10
C LEU A 65 9.62 -14.60 -17.95
N LYS A 66 10.08 -15.86 -17.93
CA LYS A 66 11.03 -16.36 -16.94
C LYS A 66 12.40 -15.65 -17.05
N GLY A 67 12.81 -15.28 -18.26
CA GLY A 67 14.02 -14.49 -18.49
C GLY A 67 13.94 -13.05 -17.96
N ILE A 68 12.73 -12.47 -17.90
CA ILE A 68 12.50 -11.18 -17.22
C ILE A 68 12.40 -11.37 -15.70
N GLY A 69 11.85 -12.51 -15.26
CA GLY A 69 11.80 -12.89 -13.84
C GLY A 69 10.72 -12.15 -13.07
N HIS A 70 11.07 -11.67 -11.87
CA HIS A 70 10.21 -10.88 -10.98
C HIS A 70 10.55 -9.38 -11.01
N ASN A 71 11.31 -8.95 -12.01
CA ASN A 71 11.78 -7.59 -12.13
C ASN A 71 10.66 -6.67 -12.65
N ILE A 72 9.95 -6.01 -11.73
CA ILE A 72 8.78 -5.18 -12.04
C ILE A 72 9.13 -3.99 -12.94
N SER A 73 10.25 -3.32 -12.70
CA SER A 73 10.74 -2.24 -13.57
C SER A 73 10.90 -2.71 -15.02
N ARG A 74 11.60 -3.83 -15.25
CA ARG A 74 11.77 -4.39 -16.61
C ARG A 74 10.45 -4.86 -17.22
N LEU A 75 9.55 -5.43 -16.42
CA LEU A 75 8.20 -5.80 -16.88
C LEU A 75 7.40 -4.57 -17.32
N GLY A 76 7.54 -3.45 -16.61
CA GLY A 76 6.94 -2.16 -16.95
C GLY A 76 7.44 -1.65 -18.30
N GLU A 77 8.77 -1.57 -18.46
CA GLU A 77 9.41 -1.13 -19.71
C GLU A 77 8.98 -1.98 -20.91
N GLU A 78 9.03 -3.31 -20.78
CA GLU A 78 8.59 -4.24 -21.82
C GLU A 78 7.09 -4.08 -22.13
N SER A 79 6.27 -3.81 -21.11
CA SER A 79 4.83 -3.57 -21.30
C SER A 79 4.55 -2.28 -22.05
N GLU A 80 5.28 -1.19 -21.76
CA GLU A 80 5.16 0.08 -22.49
C GLU A 80 5.57 -0.07 -23.97
N GLN A 81 6.66 -0.80 -24.23
CA GLN A 81 7.09 -1.14 -25.60
C GLN A 81 6.03 -1.94 -26.37
N ASN A 82 5.14 -2.63 -25.66
CA ASN A 82 4.04 -3.41 -26.23
C ASN A 82 2.68 -2.69 -26.15
N GLY A 83 2.68 -1.37 -25.96
CA GLY A 83 1.51 -0.51 -26.08
C GLY A 83 0.77 -0.21 -24.78
N LEU A 84 1.31 -0.57 -23.61
CA LEU A 84 0.81 -0.06 -22.34
C LEU A 84 1.15 1.42 -22.22
N VAL A 85 0.17 2.24 -21.82
CA VAL A 85 0.42 3.65 -21.48
C VAL A 85 0.35 3.77 -19.96
N LEU A 86 1.46 4.16 -19.35
CA LEU A 86 1.56 4.40 -17.91
C LEU A 86 1.61 5.91 -17.62
N SER A 87 0.94 6.31 -16.54
CA SER A 87 1.12 7.61 -15.90
C SER A 87 2.58 7.83 -15.48
N ALA A 88 2.98 9.08 -15.29
CA ALA A 88 4.34 9.40 -14.86
C ALA A 88 4.62 8.82 -13.46
N GLU A 89 3.62 8.91 -12.58
CA GLU A 89 3.62 8.44 -11.20
C GLU A 89 3.76 6.92 -11.14
N THR A 90 2.96 6.18 -11.91
CA THR A 90 3.09 4.71 -11.97
C THR A 90 4.43 4.30 -12.57
N ARG A 91 4.92 4.98 -13.62
CA ARG A 91 6.25 4.68 -14.19
C ARG A 91 7.37 4.88 -13.17
N GLU A 92 7.36 6.00 -12.46
CA GLU A 92 8.33 6.29 -11.39
C GLU A 92 8.25 5.22 -10.29
N LEU A 93 7.05 4.89 -9.82
CA LEU A 93 6.82 3.83 -8.85
C LEU A 93 7.41 2.49 -9.30
N LEU A 94 7.11 2.03 -10.52
CA LEU A 94 7.62 0.75 -11.03
C LEU A 94 9.15 0.74 -11.10
N SER A 95 9.77 1.87 -11.42
CA SER A 95 11.24 2.00 -11.47
C SER A 95 11.91 1.88 -10.10
N HIS A 96 11.17 2.17 -9.02
CA HIS A 96 11.65 2.06 -7.64
C HIS A 96 11.43 0.68 -7.02
N ILE A 97 10.59 -0.16 -7.61
CA ILE A 97 10.37 -1.53 -7.13
C ILE A 97 11.46 -2.44 -7.71
N LYS A 98 12.54 -2.66 -6.94
CA LYS A 98 13.63 -3.54 -7.38
C LYS A 98 13.27 -5.02 -7.19
N GLU A 99 13.96 -5.87 -7.95
CA GLU A 99 13.79 -7.33 -7.92
C GLU A 99 14.03 -7.93 -6.51
N GLU A 100 14.89 -7.28 -5.73
CA GLU A 100 15.19 -7.63 -4.34
C GLU A 100 14.05 -7.22 -3.37
N ASP A 101 13.32 -6.15 -3.68
CA ASP A 101 12.36 -5.51 -2.78
C ASP A 101 11.02 -6.29 -2.68
N VAL A 102 10.55 -6.91 -3.75
CA VAL A 102 9.24 -7.61 -3.77
C VAL A 102 9.32 -9.01 -3.17
N ALA A 103 10.38 -9.75 -3.50
CA ALA A 103 10.49 -11.15 -3.15
C ALA A 103 11.33 -11.40 -1.89
N MET A 104 12.35 -10.59 -1.61
CA MET A 104 13.27 -10.87 -0.50
C MET A 104 13.03 -9.99 0.72
N ASP A 105 12.76 -8.69 0.55
CA ASP A 105 12.62 -7.79 1.70
C ASP A 105 11.29 -7.94 2.47
N ALA A 106 10.21 -8.35 1.80
CA ALA A 106 8.97 -8.70 2.51
C ALA A 106 9.07 -10.02 3.29
N ARG A 107 10.06 -10.88 2.96
CA ARG A 107 10.26 -12.20 3.59
C ARG A 107 11.43 -12.22 4.59
N TYR A 108 12.34 -11.26 4.52
CA TYR A 108 13.51 -11.16 5.41
C TYR A 108 13.65 -9.72 5.93
N ILE A 109 13.78 -9.57 7.25
CA ILE A 109 14.00 -8.27 7.89
C ILE A 109 15.39 -7.76 7.50
N VAL A 110 15.45 -6.78 6.59
CA VAL A 110 16.68 -6.07 6.23
C VAL A 110 16.69 -4.70 6.90
N THR A 111 17.69 -4.44 7.74
CA THR A 111 17.86 -3.17 8.46
C THR A 111 18.56 -2.13 7.58
N GLY A 112 17.99 -0.92 7.45
CA GLY A 112 18.61 0.21 6.73
C GLY A 112 17.59 1.29 6.31
N PHE A 113 18.06 2.44 5.83
CA PHE A 113 17.18 3.46 5.24
C PHE A 113 16.76 3.04 3.83
N LYS A 114 15.48 2.73 3.64
CA LYS A 114 14.89 2.41 2.33
C LYS A 114 13.69 3.32 2.08
N SER A 115 13.57 3.79 0.83
CA SER A 115 12.34 4.40 0.34
C SER A 115 11.41 3.28 -0.09
N VAL A 116 10.36 3.01 0.68
CA VAL A 116 9.38 1.97 0.38
C VAL A 116 8.13 2.64 -0.18
N PRO A 117 7.56 2.16 -1.31
CA PRO A 117 6.30 2.68 -1.80
C PRO A 117 5.19 2.63 -0.76
N THR A 118 4.36 3.66 -0.74
CA THR A 118 3.16 3.66 0.11
C THR A 118 2.13 2.69 -0.43
N ALA A 119 1.26 2.18 0.45
CA ALA A 119 0.18 1.29 0.05
C ALA A 119 -0.80 1.99 -0.91
N GLU A 120 -0.98 3.30 -0.74
CA GLU A 120 -1.81 4.15 -1.58
C GLU A 120 -1.24 4.23 -3.00
N ALA A 121 0.07 4.49 -3.15
CA ALA A 121 0.71 4.53 -4.47
C ALA A 121 0.62 3.18 -5.20
N LEU A 122 0.80 2.08 -4.46
CA LEU A 122 0.65 0.73 -4.99
C LEU A 122 -0.81 0.39 -5.38
N PHE A 123 -1.78 0.88 -4.61
CA PHE A 123 -3.20 0.75 -4.91
C PHE A 123 -3.57 1.48 -6.20
N GLU A 124 -3.12 2.73 -6.37
CA GLU A 124 -3.37 3.51 -7.58
C GLU A 124 -2.76 2.84 -8.81
N ALA A 125 -1.53 2.33 -8.71
CA ALA A 125 -0.90 1.59 -9.80
C ALA A 125 -1.66 0.30 -10.16
N CYS A 126 -2.13 -0.46 -9.18
CA CYS A 126 -3.00 -1.62 -9.44
C CYS A 126 -4.31 -1.21 -10.13
N THR A 127 -4.90 -0.09 -9.75
CA THR A 127 -6.14 0.44 -10.34
C THR A 127 -5.92 0.83 -11.81
N GLU A 128 -4.84 1.56 -12.08
CA GLU A 128 -4.44 1.94 -13.43
C GLU A 128 -4.17 0.72 -14.32
N LEU A 129 -3.37 -0.23 -13.82
CA LEU A 129 -3.02 -1.44 -14.54
C LEU A 129 -4.25 -2.32 -14.81
N ASP A 130 -5.14 -2.49 -13.82
CA ASP A 130 -6.38 -3.24 -14.00
C ASP A 130 -7.21 -2.66 -15.14
N LYS A 131 -7.42 -1.34 -15.13
CA LYS A 131 -8.19 -0.65 -16.16
C LYS A 131 -7.57 -0.87 -17.53
N SER A 132 -6.32 -0.47 -17.72
CA SER A 132 -5.62 -0.51 -19.01
C SER A 132 -5.51 -1.94 -19.56
N ILE A 133 -5.19 -2.91 -18.72
CA ILE A 133 -5.01 -4.30 -19.18
C ILE A 133 -6.36 -4.99 -19.39
N SER A 134 -7.39 -4.66 -18.62
CA SER A 134 -8.75 -5.15 -18.89
C SER A 134 -9.26 -4.68 -20.26
N GLU A 135 -8.97 -3.43 -20.64
CA GLU A 135 -9.31 -2.87 -21.94
C GLU A 135 -8.55 -3.60 -23.06
N ALA A 136 -7.24 -3.81 -22.90
CA ALA A 136 -6.42 -4.56 -23.85
C ALA A 136 -6.91 -6.01 -24.03
N LEU A 137 -7.22 -6.71 -22.94
CA LEU A 137 -7.76 -8.07 -22.98
C LEU A 137 -9.10 -8.15 -23.71
N ARG A 138 -10.02 -7.20 -23.44
CA ARG A 138 -11.32 -7.14 -24.15
C ARG A 138 -11.14 -6.86 -25.64
N ALA A 139 -10.22 -5.99 -26.01
CA ALA A 139 -9.93 -5.68 -27.41
C ALA A 139 -9.45 -6.93 -28.19
N GLU A 140 -8.75 -7.84 -27.52
CA GLU A 140 -8.31 -9.13 -28.06
C GLU A 140 -9.36 -10.25 -27.88
N GLY A 141 -10.62 -9.90 -27.57
CA GLY A 141 -11.74 -10.82 -27.46
C GLY A 141 -11.77 -11.69 -26.20
N GLN A 142 -10.97 -11.40 -25.18
CA GLN A 142 -10.99 -12.16 -23.93
C GLN A 142 -12.23 -11.81 -23.08
N PRO A 143 -12.89 -12.80 -22.45
CA PRO A 143 -14.07 -12.57 -21.63
C PRO A 143 -13.69 -12.00 -20.25
N VAL A 144 -13.37 -10.71 -20.20
CA VAL A 144 -13.06 -10.01 -18.94
C VAL A 144 -14.33 -9.54 -18.26
N HIS A 145 -14.72 -10.21 -17.17
CA HIS A 145 -15.82 -9.76 -16.35
C HIS A 145 -15.47 -8.44 -15.63
N GLN A 146 -16.37 -7.46 -15.70
CA GLN A 146 -16.35 -6.35 -14.75
C GLN A 146 -16.85 -6.90 -13.42
N HIS A 147 -15.92 -7.31 -12.56
CA HIS A 147 -16.28 -7.48 -11.16
C HIS A 147 -16.40 -6.09 -10.57
N GLN A 148 -17.63 -5.69 -10.24
CA GLN A 148 -17.88 -4.73 -9.19
C GLN A 148 -17.46 -5.43 -7.90
N PHE A 149 -16.17 -5.42 -7.59
CA PHE A 149 -15.74 -5.75 -6.25
C PHE A 149 -16.39 -4.70 -5.36
N ALA A 150 -17.25 -5.13 -4.43
CA ALA A 150 -17.82 -4.20 -3.47
C ALA A 150 -16.68 -3.36 -2.90
N ASP A 151 -16.87 -2.04 -2.85
CA ASP A 151 -15.96 -1.21 -2.09
C ASP A 151 -15.85 -1.85 -0.71
N PRO A 152 -14.63 -2.10 -0.24
CA PRO A 152 -14.52 -2.71 1.05
C PRO A 152 -15.22 -1.80 2.07
N PRO A 153 -15.79 -2.37 3.14
CA PRO A 153 -16.45 -1.56 4.15
C PRO A 153 -15.47 -0.49 4.64
N PRO A 154 -15.93 0.77 4.83
CA PRO A 154 -15.07 1.81 5.38
C PRO A 154 -14.45 1.30 6.68
N PRO A 155 -13.21 1.72 7.01
CA PRO A 155 -12.58 1.32 8.26
C PRO A 155 -13.55 1.61 9.41
N PRO A 156 -13.60 0.74 10.44
CA PRO A 156 -14.47 0.98 11.58
C PRO A 156 -14.30 2.42 12.07
N VAL A 157 -15.44 3.10 12.28
CA VAL A 157 -15.47 4.50 12.75
C VAL A 157 -14.80 4.62 14.13
N ASP A 158 -14.73 3.50 14.85
CA ASP A 158 -14.11 3.42 16.16
C ASP A 158 -12.61 3.24 16.07
N LEU A 159 -11.89 4.14 16.75
CA LEU A 159 -10.46 4.00 16.96
C LEU A 159 -10.21 2.82 17.91
N ASP A 160 -9.22 1.99 17.61
CA ASP A 160 -8.78 1.00 18.59
C ASP A 160 -8.21 1.70 19.84
N ASP A 161 -8.16 0.98 20.96
CA ASP A 161 -7.77 1.54 22.25
C ASP A 161 -6.42 2.25 22.23
N ASP A 162 -5.45 1.77 21.45
CA ASP A 162 -4.10 2.34 21.42
C ASP A 162 -4.06 3.59 20.52
N THR A 163 -4.74 3.55 19.37
CA THR A 163 -4.95 4.76 18.54
C THR A 163 -5.70 5.85 19.33
N LEU A 164 -6.71 5.46 20.11
CA LEU A 164 -7.46 6.37 20.96
C LEU A 164 -6.60 6.95 22.10
N LYS A 165 -5.73 6.15 22.73
CA LYS A 165 -4.76 6.64 23.74
C LYS A 165 -3.82 7.67 23.14
N VAL A 166 -3.29 7.43 21.94
CA VAL A 166 -2.41 8.39 21.24
C VAL A 166 -3.17 9.69 20.95
N LEU A 167 -4.39 9.61 20.44
CA LEU A 167 -5.22 10.80 20.19
C LEU A 167 -5.52 11.59 21.47
N VAL A 168 -5.88 10.90 22.56
CA VAL A 168 -6.16 11.51 23.85
C VAL A 168 -4.90 12.15 24.44
N TYR A 169 -3.73 11.53 24.27
CA TYR A 169 -2.47 12.10 24.69
C TYR A 169 -2.18 13.41 23.94
N LEU A 170 -2.25 13.38 22.60
CA LEU A 170 -2.08 14.57 21.77
C LEU A 170 -3.08 15.68 22.14
N PHE A 171 -4.32 15.31 22.47
CA PHE A 171 -5.36 16.26 22.90
C PHE A 171 -5.02 16.97 24.21
N LYS A 172 -4.38 16.26 25.15
CA LYS A 172 -4.02 16.78 26.48
C LYS A 172 -2.73 17.60 26.48
N LEU A 173 -1.94 17.57 25.40
CA LEU A 173 -0.70 18.33 25.33
C LEU A 173 -0.99 19.83 25.33
N PRO A 174 -0.45 20.60 26.29
CA PRO A 174 -0.65 22.04 26.32
C PRO A 174 0.11 22.76 25.20
N ASN A 175 1.25 22.20 24.75
CA ASN A 175 2.13 22.74 23.72
C ASN A 175 2.58 21.64 22.74
N SER A 176 2.91 22.02 21.50
CA SER A 176 3.33 21.11 20.42
C SER A 176 4.66 20.39 20.66
N ASP A 177 5.50 20.86 21.59
CA ASP A 177 6.89 20.44 21.73
C ASP A 177 7.07 18.99 22.23
N HIS A 178 5.99 18.36 22.71
CA HIS A 178 5.98 16.96 23.18
C HIS A 178 5.09 16.04 22.33
N SER A 179 4.77 16.47 21.12
CA SER A 179 3.90 15.73 20.20
C SER A 179 4.65 14.79 19.24
N ASP A 180 5.96 14.62 19.42
CA ASP A 180 6.71 13.68 18.60
C ASP A 180 6.63 12.23 19.12
N SER A 181 6.85 11.29 18.20
CA SER A 181 6.76 9.85 18.47
C SER A 181 7.61 9.36 19.63
N ARG A 182 8.75 10.02 19.94
CA ARG A 182 9.66 9.62 21.03
C ARG A 182 9.02 9.93 22.39
N TYR A 183 8.47 11.13 22.58
CA TYR A 183 7.80 11.49 23.84
C TYR A 183 6.52 10.70 24.05
N ILE A 184 5.71 10.55 22.99
CA ILE A 184 4.47 9.77 23.05
C ILE A 184 4.77 8.31 23.44
N SER A 185 5.79 7.71 22.82
CA SER A 185 6.24 6.34 23.12
C SER A 185 6.63 6.19 24.60
N GLY A 186 7.48 7.09 25.11
CA GLY A 186 7.90 7.07 26.51
C GLY A 186 6.76 7.27 27.50
N HIS A 187 5.78 8.13 27.17
CA HIS A 187 4.65 8.41 28.06
C HIS A 187 3.60 7.29 28.09
N LEU A 188 3.30 6.70 26.93
CA LEU A 188 2.26 5.67 26.81
C LEU A 188 2.79 4.25 27.00
N GLY A 189 4.12 4.06 27.05
CA GLY A 189 4.73 2.73 27.11
C GLY A 189 4.50 1.92 25.82
N ILE A 190 4.29 2.60 24.70
CA ILE A 190 4.06 2.01 23.38
C ILE A 190 5.36 2.10 22.58
N ASP A 191 5.71 1.06 21.81
CA ASP A 191 6.89 1.10 20.94
C ASP A 191 6.82 2.26 19.93
N ARG A 192 7.96 2.89 19.64
CA ARG A 192 8.02 4.09 18.77
C ARG A 192 7.50 3.83 17.35
N SER A 193 7.78 2.66 16.78
CA SER A 193 7.26 2.30 15.46
C SER A 193 5.74 2.16 15.47
N TYR A 194 5.20 1.64 16.57
CA TYR A 194 3.77 1.48 16.79
C TYR A 194 3.06 2.82 17.02
N VAL A 195 3.70 3.75 17.75
CA VAL A 195 3.22 5.14 17.87
C VAL A 195 3.13 5.81 16.50
N LYS A 196 4.16 5.65 15.66
CA LYS A 196 4.14 6.20 14.29
C LYS A 196 2.95 5.64 13.49
N TYR A 197 2.75 4.33 13.54
CA TYR A 197 1.58 3.68 12.94
C TYR A 197 0.26 4.32 13.39
N HIS A 198 0.07 4.52 14.71
CA HIS A 198 -1.14 5.16 15.23
C HIS A 198 -1.29 6.63 14.82
N LEU A 199 -0.20 7.37 14.68
CA LEU A 199 -0.22 8.75 14.19
C LEU A 199 -0.63 8.82 12.71
N ASP A 200 -0.12 7.91 11.88
CA ASP A 200 -0.52 7.78 10.48
C ASP A 200 -2.03 7.44 10.40
N GLN A 201 -2.50 6.50 11.22
CA GLN A 201 -3.93 6.15 11.32
C GLN A 201 -4.84 7.33 11.75
N LEU A 202 -4.35 8.23 12.59
CA LEU A 202 -5.07 9.46 12.96
C LEU A 202 -5.01 10.51 11.86
N SER A 203 -3.92 10.57 11.11
CA SER A 203 -3.76 11.45 9.94
C SER A 203 -4.76 11.09 8.85
N ASP A 204 -4.84 9.81 8.49
CA ASP A 204 -5.73 9.31 7.42
C ASP A 204 -7.21 9.59 7.72
N ARG A 205 -7.57 9.63 9.01
CA ARG A 205 -8.93 9.95 9.47
C ARG A 205 -9.15 11.43 9.74
N GLU A 206 -8.16 12.27 9.46
CA GLU A 206 -8.13 13.72 9.71
C GLU A 206 -8.34 14.08 11.19
N PHE A 207 -7.93 13.21 12.12
CA PHE A 207 -7.99 13.46 13.56
C PHE A 207 -6.70 14.12 14.09
N ALA A 208 -5.58 13.86 13.44
CA ALA A 208 -4.32 14.54 13.69
C ALA A 208 -3.70 15.00 12.37
N ILE A 209 -2.81 15.98 12.43
CA ILE A 209 -2.03 16.47 11.29
C ILE A 209 -0.58 16.68 11.72
N LEU A 210 0.34 16.55 10.77
CA LEU A 210 1.74 16.93 10.97
C LEU A 210 1.85 18.46 11.07
N GLY A 211 2.20 18.96 12.25
CA GLY A 211 2.31 20.39 12.55
C GLY A 211 3.69 20.99 12.27
N GLY A 212 4.73 20.17 12.18
CA GLY A 212 6.08 20.62 11.89
C GLY A 212 7.13 19.52 12.03
N PHE A 213 8.40 19.86 11.80
CA PHE A 213 9.54 18.97 11.99
C PHE A 213 10.72 19.73 12.62
N SER A 214 11.48 19.04 13.46
CA SER A 214 12.75 19.54 14.00
C SER A 214 13.87 19.26 13.01
N MET A 215 14.57 20.31 12.55
CA MET A 215 15.75 20.16 11.69
C MET A 215 16.92 19.48 12.43
N ASP A 216 17.05 19.74 13.73
CA ASP A 216 18.19 19.27 14.52
C ASP A 216 18.07 17.78 14.89
N THR A 217 16.84 17.30 15.11
CA THR A 217 16.59 15.94 15.59
C THR A 217 15.88 15.05 14.57
N GLY A 218 15.34 15.63 13.48
CA GLY A 218 14.53 14.93 12.49
C GLY A 218 13.16 14.48 13.02
N ASP A 219 12.76 14.93 14.22
CA ASP A 219 11.51 14.50 14.84
C ASP A 219 10.30 15.26 14.25
N GLN A 220 9.20 14.54 14.07
CA GLN A 220 7.92 15.03 13.50
C GLN A 220 6.95 15.40 14.63
N TYR A 221 6.38 16.60 14.59
CA TYR A 221 5.41 17.10 15.58
C TYR A 221 3.98 17.00 15.06
N TRP A 222 3.07 16.58 15.93
CA TRP A 222 1.68 16.28 15.58
C TRP A 222 0.68 17.16 16.34
N SER A 223 -0.35 17.61 15.65
CA SER A 223 -1.41 18.45 16.22
C SER A 223 -2.77 17.80 16.00
N VAL A 224 -3.64 17.84 17.02
CA VAL A 224 -5.02 17.36 16.90
C VAL A 224 -5.87 18.36 16.12
N THR A 225 -6.58 17.89 15.10
CA THR A 225 -7.51 18.70 14.30
C THR A 225 -8.79 19.03 15.09
N PRO A 226 -9.62 19.98 14.64
CA PRO A 226 -10.95 20.20 15.22
C PRO A 226 -11.81 18.92 15.26
N LYS A 227 -11.72 18.09 14.22
CA LYS A 227 -12.43 16.80 14.10
C LYS A 227 -11.97 15.80 15.18
N GLY A 228 -10.66 15.66 15.35
CA GLY A 228 -10.08 14.80 16.40
C GLY A 228 -10.44 15.28 17.81
N ARG A 229 -10.42 16.60 18.06
CA ARG A 229 -10.84 17.18 19.34
C ARG A 229 -12.31 16.86 19.66
N ALA A 230 -13.21 17.05 18.68
CA ALA A 230 -14.62 16.73 18.85
C ALA A 230 -14.84 15.23 19.14
N TYR A 231 -14.07 14.35 18.50
CA TYR A 231 -14.12 12.91 18.75
C TYR A 231 -13.72 12.56 20.19
N VAL A 232 -12.61 13.13 20.70
CA VAL A 232 -12.15 12.88 22.09
C VAL A 232 -13.19 13.34 23.10
N VAL A 233 -13.75 14.54 22.93
CA VAL A 233 -14.77 15.09 23.85
C VAL A 233 -16.00 14.18 23.91
N ARG A 234 -16.47 13.71 22.75
CA ARG A 234 -17.68 12.87 22.66
C ARG A 234 -17.50 11.48 23.29
N ASN A 235 -16.30 10.90 23.21
CA ASN A 235 -16.09 9.48 23.53
C ASN A 235 -15.29 9.22 24.83
N LYS A 236 -14.74 10.27 25.49
CA LYS A 236 -13.94 10.11 26.72
C LYS A 236 -14.32 11.06 27.87
N LEU A 237 -15.13 12.09 27.62
CA LEU A 237 -15.60 13.03 28.64
C LEU A 237 -17.11 12.94 28.92
N ALA A 238 -17.77 11.91 28.37
CA ALA A 238 -19.13 11.49 28.72
C ALA A 238 -19.04 10.20 29.55
#